data_AF-A0A0P1GYL5-F1
#
_entry.id   AF-A0A0P1GYL5-F1
#
_cell.length_a   1.000
_cell.length_b   1.000
_cell.length_c   1.000
_cell.angle_alpha   90.00
_cell.angle_beta   90.00
_cell.angle_gamma   90.00
#
_symmetry.space_group_name_H-M   'P 1'
#
loop_
_entity.id
_entity.type
_entity.pdbx_description
1 polymer ?
#
loop_
_entity_poly.entity_id
_entity_poly.type
_entity_poly.pdbx_seq_one_letter_code
_entity_poly.pdbx_strand_id
1 'polypeptide(L)'
;MFDFQSSAKFITSAVFACLVAATPSKAVSPDRQRPVSGESVIEIYSGKTWIWEHGGSYWGRDGSFRGLWKETNVGIGKWYATSKGKLCYEATWYGAKDSPGEDIKRCWRHVVDSEGAIWKQNMDTKDWYRPTKEFSERLQAGNKVQAAVNRLVRRYGI
;
A
#
# COMPACT_ATOMS: atom_id res chain seq x y z
N MET A 1 2.41 -84.03 36.56
CA MET A 1 3.36 -84.51 35.54
C MET A 1 2.53 -84.89 34.31
N PHE A 2 2.56 -84.04 33.29
CA PHE A 2 2.34 -84.28 31.85
C PHE A 2 2.05 -82.92 31.19
N ASP A 3 3.01 -82.51 30.35
CA ASP A 3 3.02 -81.35 29.47
C ASP A 3 1.89 -81.34 28.42
N PHE A 4 1.51 -80.14 27.93
CA PHE A 4 1.61 -79.81 26.49
C PHE A 4 1.44 -78.31 26.20
N GLN A 5 2.14 -77.88 25.14
CA GLN A 5 2.35 -76.53 24.59
C GLN A 5 1.09 -75.81 24.07
N SER A 6 1.14 -74.48 23.88
CA SER A 6 1.19 -73.84 22.54
C SER A 6 0.93 -72.32 22.56
N SER A 7 1.93 -71.57 22.05
CA SER A 7 1.87 -70.47 21.07
C SER A 7 0.94 -69.26 21.25
N ALA A 8 1.52 -68.06 21.26
CA ALA A 8 1.43 -67.13 20.11
C ALA A 8 2.29 -65.87 20.36
N LYS A 9 3.25 -65.62 19.45
CA LYS A 9 3.98 -64.36 19.33
C LYS A 9 3.09 -63.36 18.59
N PHE A 10 2.94 -62.14 19.09
CA PHE A 10 2.46 -61.02 18.29
C PHE A 10 3.43 -59.84 18.34
N ILE A 11 3.64 -59.32 17.13
CA ILE A 11 4.70 -58.43 16.66
C ILE A 11 4.35 -57.00 17.08
N THR A 12 5.24 -56.34 17.82
CA THR A 12 5.15 -54.91 18.11
C THR A 12 5.66 -54.12 16.92
N SER A 13 4.73 -53.62 16.10
CA SER A 13 5.01 -52.68 15.02
C SER A 13 5.20 -51.28 15.61
N ALA A 14 6.43 -50.77 15.61
CA ALA A 14 6.74 -49.41 16.02
C ALA A 14 6.48 -48.46 14.84
N VAL A 15 5.34 -47.78 14.85
CA VAL A 15 5.03 -46.70 13.89
C VAL A 15 5.88 -45.48 14.26
N PHE A 16 6.94 -45.23 13.49
CA PHE A 16 7.74 -44.01 13.58
C PHE A 16 6.94 -42.85 12.98
N ALA A 17 6.20 -42.12 13.82
CA ALA A 17 5.54 -40.89 13.42
C ALA A 17 6.61 -39.79 13.21
N CYS A 18 6.93 -39.49 11.94
CA CYS A 18 7.70 -38.31 11.57
C CYS A 18 6.90 -37.05 11.95
N LEU A 19 7.22 -36.43 13.09
CA LEU A 19 6.80 -35.06 13.37
C LEU A 19 7.55 -34.13 12.42
N VAL A 20 6.88 -33.70 11.35
CA VAL A 20 7.29 -32.54 10.58
C VAL A 20 7.09 -31.32 11.48
N ALA A 21 8.17 -30.85 12.11
CA ALA A 21 8.15 -29.58 12.83
C ALA A 21 7.87 -28.46 11.82
N ALA A 22 6.63 -27.97 11.80
CA ALA A 22 6.27 -26.78 11.05
C ALA A 22 7.06 -25.61 11.64
N THR A 23 8.10 -25.15 10.93
CA THR A 23 8.79 -23.91 11.29
C THR A 23 7.79 -22.77 11.22
N PRO A 24 7.57 -21.99 12.30
CA PRO A 24 6.67 -20.86 12.24
C PRO A 24 7.19 -19.88 11.17
N SER A 25 6.40 -19.68 10.12
CA SER A 25 6.68 -18.64 9.13
C SER A 25 6.70 -17.30 9.86
N LYS A 26 7.87 -16.66 9.93
CA LYS A 26 8.02 -15.35 10.55
C LYS A 26 7.05 -14.40 9.85
N ALA A 27 6.13 -13.79 10.59
CA ALA A 27 5.19 -12.86 10.03
C ALA A 27 5.97 -11.65 9.46
N VAL A 28 5.86 -11.41 8.15
CA VAL A 28 6.49 -10.27 7.48
C VAL A 28 5.86 -8.98 8.04
N SER A 29 6.69 -8.09 8.57
CA SER A 29 6.26 -6.84 9.21
C SER A 29 7.14 -5.68 8.73
N PRO A 30 6.62 -4.43 8.75
CA PRO A 30 7.39 -3.28 8.30
C PRO A 30 8.62 -3.06 9.18
N ASP A 31 9.80 -2.93 8.57
CA ASP A 31 10.98 -2.45 9.28
C ASP A 31 10.94 -0.93 9.43
N ARG A 32 10.51 -0.49 10.61
CA ARG A 32 10.28 0.93 10.91
C ARG A 32 11.57 1.76 10.89
N GLN A 33 12.73 1.11 10.93
CA GLN A 33 14.04 1.74 11.06
C GLN A 33 14.72 1.97 9.71
N ARG A 34 14.19 1.39 8.62
CA ARG A 34 14.73 1.51 7.26
C ARG A 34 13.79 2.33 6.37
N PRO A 35 13.78 3.67 6.49
CA PRO A 35 12.98 4.52 5.61
C PRO A 35 13.48 4.39 4.17
N VAL A 36 12.54 4.44 3.23
CA VAL A 36 12.85 4.71 1.81
C VAL A 36 13.42 6.14 1.72
N SER A 37 14.36 6.41 0.81
CA SER A 37 14.88 7.78 0.60
C SER A 37 13.82 8.68 -0.03
N GLY A 38 14.03 10.00 0.04
CA GLY A 38 13.15 10.95 -0.65
C GLY A 38 13.19 10.77 -2.17
N GLU A 39 14.36 10.50 -2.72
CA GLU A 39 14.61 10.25 -4.13
C GLU A 39 13.85 9.02 -4.63
N SER A 40 13.89 7.91 -3.88
CA SER A 40 13.13 6.71 -4.22
C SER A 40 11.62 6.96 -4.16
N VAL A 41 11.11 7.77 -3.24
CA VAL A 41 9.69 8.19 -3.26
C VAL A 41 9.39 8.98 -4.54
N ILE A 42 10.27 9.90 -4.95
CA ILE A 42 10.10 10.63 -6.21
C ILE A 42 10.08 9.66 -7.40
N GLU A 43 11.00 8.72 -7.45
CA GLU A 43 11.08 7.72 -8.52
C GLU A 43 9.81 6.85 -8.61
N ILE A 44 9.28 6.43 -7.45
CA ILE A 44 8.04 5.65 -7.37
C ILE A 44 6.86 6.45 -7.94
N TYR A 45 6.65 7.70 -7.53
CA TYR A 45 5.39 8.39 -7.79
C TYR A 45 5.42 9.38 -8.96
N SER A 46 6.57 10.01 -9.24
CA SER A 46 6.66 11.13 -10.19
C SER A 46 6.19 10.75 -11.60
N GLY A 47 5.26 11.54 -12.13
CA GLY A 47 4.63 11.34 -13.42
C GLY A 47 3.63 10.17 -13.46
N LYS A 48 3.18 9.65 -12.32
CA LYS A 48 2.25 8.51 -12.24
C LYS A 48 0.95 8.88 -11.54
N THR A 49 -0.11 8.12 -11.82
CA THR A 49 -1.39 8.17 -11.10
C THR A 49 -1.58 6.90 -10.30
N TRP A 50 -1.86 7.04 -9.01
CA TRP A 50 -2.41 5.94 -8.20
C TRP A 50 -3.92 5.90 -8.41
N ILE A 51 -4.44 4.80 -8.97
CA ILE A 51 -5.85 4.62 -9.35
C ILE A 51 -6.58 3.77 -8.31
N TRP A 52 -7.81 4.14 -8.01
CA TRP A 52 -8.78 3.32 -7.28
C TRP A 52 -10.11 3.33 -8.03
N GLU A 53 -11.09 2.55 -7.55
CA GLU A 53 -12.34 2.26 -8.26
C GLU A 53 -13.04 3.50 -8.84
N HIS A 54 -13.20 4.55 -8.03
CA HIS A 54 -13.87 5.79 -8.44
C HIS A 54 -12.96 7.01 -8.30
N GLY A 55 -11.69 6.90 -8.70
CA GLY A 55 -10.79 8.03 -8.61
C GLY A 55 -9.31 7.73 -8.79
N GLY A 56 -8.50 8.73 -8.46
CA GLY A 56 -7.05 8.61 -8.52
C GLY A 56 -6.33 9.84 -8.01
N SER A 57 -5.06 9.66 -7.66
CA SER A 57 -4.13 10.73 -7.29
C SER A 57 -2.99 10.76 -8.30
N TYR A 58 -2.90 11.83 -9.08
CA TYR A 58 -1.79 12.09 -9.99
C TYR A 58 -0.72 12.94 -9.32
N TRP A 59 0.52 12.47 -9.44
CA TRP A 59 1.73 13.08 -8.89
C TRP A 59 2.56 13.62 -10.07
N GLY A 60 2.34 14.89 -10.44
CA GLY A 60 2.98 15.55 -11.57
C GLY A 60 4.49 15.66 -11.41
N ARG A 61 5.23 15.58 -12.54
CA ARG A 61 6.70 15.72 -12.54
C ARG A 61 7.17 17.11 -12.11
N ASP A 62 6.29 18.10 -12.27
CA ASP A 62 6.43 19.50 -11.86
C ASP A 62 6.06 19.73 -10.38
N GLY A 63 5.76 18.67 -9.62
CA GLY A 63 5.30 18.78 -8.24
C GLY A 63 3.79 19.06 -8.10
N SER A 64 3.04 19.14 -9.21
CA SER A 64 1.59 19.33 -9.15
C SER A 64 0.85 18.08 -8.64
N PHE A 65 -0.13 18.27 -7.78
CA PHE A 65 -1.04 17.23 -7.32
C PHE A 65 -2.41 17.42 -7.97
N ARG A 66 -2.97 16.34 -8.51
CA ARG A 66 -4.36 16.31 -9.00
C ARG A 66 -5.07 15.07 -8.48
N GLY A 67 -6.08 15.27 -7.64
CA GLY A 67 -6.89 14.22 -7.04
C GLY A 67 -8.30 14.18 -7.63
N LEU A 68 -8.85 12.99 -7.75
CA LEU A 68 -10.24 12.75 -8.07
C LEU A 68 -10.81 11.74 -7.07
N TRP A 69 -11.89 12.08 -6.37
CA TRP A 69 -12.53 11.20 -5.40
C TRP A 69 -14.03 11.06 -5.70
N LYS A 70 -14.50 9.81 -5.76
CA LYS A 70 -15.88 9.44 -6.09
C LYS A 70 -16.40 10.14 -7.35
N GLU A 71 -15.51 10.40 -8.32
CA GLU A 71 -15.78 11.09 -9.60
C GLU A 71 -16.39 12.51 -9.51
N THR A 72 -16.53 13.04 -8.29
CA THR A 72 -17.31 14.24 -7.96
C THR A 72 -16.50 15.24 -7.16
N ASN A 73 -15.48 14.78 -6.43
CA ASN A 73 -14.61 15.64 -5.65
C ASN A 73 -13.27 15.76 -6.38
N VAL A 74 -12.78 16.99 -6.54
CA VAL A 74 -11.51 17.28 -7.20
C VAL A 74 -10.55 17.95 -6.23
N GLY A 75 -9.33 17.41 -6.15
CA GLY A 75 -8.24 17.99 -5.36
C GLY A 75 -7.22 18.64 -6.27
N ILE A 76 -6.85 19.89 -6.03
CA ILE A 76 -5.80 20.61 -6.77
C ILE A 76 -4.76 21.13 -5.79
N GLY A 77 -3.49 20.90 -6.07
CA GLY A 77 -2.43 21.41 -5.21
C GLY A 77 -1.04 20.93 -5.63
N LYS A 78 -0.22 20.61 -4.63
CA LYS A 78 1.16 20.17 -4.81
C LYS A 78 1.45 18.91 -4.01
N TRP A 79 2.45 18.16 -4.46
CA TRP A 79 3.01 17.04 -3.72
C TRP A 79 4.52 17.19 -3.59
N TYR A 80 5.10 16.50 -2.61
CA TYR A 80 6.53 16.47 -2.39
C TYR A 80 6.94 15.20 -1.65
N ALA A 81 8.20 14.81 -1.82
CA ALA A 81 8.85 13.81 -0.99
C ALA A 81 9.66 14.48 0.14
N THR A 82 9.76 13.81 1.29
CA THR A 82 10.65 14.24 2.38
C THR A 82 11.83 13.28 2.51
N SER A 83 12.93 13.75 3.10
CA SER A 83 14.13 12.93 3.38
C SER A 83 13.87 11.69 4.24
N LYS A 84 12.73 11.63 4.95
CA LYS A 84 12.31 10.48 5.78
C LYS A 84 11.36 9.52 5.04
N GLY A 85 11.41 9.49 3.71
CA GLY A 85 10.61 8.57 2.89
C GLY A 85 9.11 8.86 2.89
N LYS A 86 8.70 10.09 3.18
CA LYS A 86 7.28 10.46 3.14
C LYS A 86 6.91 11.02 1.78
N LEU A 87 5.79 10.55 1.23
CA LEU A 87 5.02 11.20 0.18
C LEU A 87 3.97 12.08 0.84
N CYS A 88 3.97 13.39 0.58
CA CYS A 88 2.98 14.31 1.11
C CYS A 88 2.28 15.05 -0.03
N TYR A 89 1.01 15.40 0.16
CA TYR A 89 0.35 16.43 -0.63
C TYR A 89 -0.29 17.49 0.25
N GLU A 90 -0.42 18.67 -0.33
CA GLU A 90 -1.20 19.80 0.18
C GLU A 90 -2.10 20.24 -0.98
N ALA A 91 -3.42 20.13 -0.80
CA ALA A 91 -4.37 20.38 -1.87
C ALA A 91 -5.71 20.87 -1.32
N THR A 92 -6.34 21.76 -2.07
CA THR A 92 -7.71 22.19 -1.83
C THR A 92 -8.66 21.24 -2.56
N TRP A 93 -9.62 20.69 -1.82
CA TRP A 93 -10.61 19.74 -2.34
C TRP A 93 -11.97 20.40 -2.50
N TYR A 94 -12.55 20.27 -3.69
CA TYR A 94 -13.83 20.86 -4.04
C TYR A 94 -14.83 19.76 -4.38
N GLY A 95 -16.00 19.80 -3.72
CA GLY A 95 -17.08 18.83 -3.94
C GLY A 95 -18.26 19.36 -4.77
N ALA A 96 -18.34 20.67 -4.98
CA ALA A 96 -19.44 21.33 -5.67
C ALA A 96 -19.01 22.67 -6.25
N LYS A 97 -19.85 23.23 -7.13
CA LYS A 97 -19.70 24.58 -7.66
C LYS A 97 -19.85 25.61 -6.54
N ASP A 98 -19.06 26.68 -6.60
CA ASP A 98 -19.06 27.79 -5.63
C ASP A 98 -18.73 27.35 -4.19
N SER A 99 -18.24 26.12 -4.00
CA SER A 99 -17.74 25.64 -2.73
C SER A 99 -16.41 26.32 -2.42
N PRO A 100 -16.17 26.78 -1.17
CA PRO A 100 -14.89 27.37 -0.77
C PRO A 100 -13.73 26.37 -0.85
N GLY A 101 -14.03 25.07 -0.99
CA GLY A 101 -13.06 24.00 -0.92
C GLY A 101 -12.58 23.73 0.51
N GLU A 102 -11.87 22.62 0.67
CA GLU A 102 -11.26 22.21 1.94
C GLU A 102 -9.77 21.94 1.73
N ASP A 103 -8.93 22.67 2.46
CA ASP A 103 -7.49 22.47 2.43
C ASP A 103 -7.10 21.23 3.24
N ILE A 104 -6.55 20.23 2.54
CA ILE A 104 -6.16 18.96 3.13
C ILE A 104 -4.67 18.73 2.88
N LYS A 105 -3.97 18.40 3.97
CA LYS A 105 -2.62 17.85 3.94
C LYS A 105 -2.66 16.40 4.39
N ARG A 106 -2.09 15.49 3.58
CA ARG A 106 -1.88 14.09 4.00
C ARG A 106 -0.49 13.62 3.63
N CYS A 107 0.05 12.74 4.45
CA CYS A 107 1.37 12.16 4.26
C CYS A 107 1.37 10.64 4.45
N TRP A 108 2.16 9.95 3.64
CA TRP A 108 2.40 8.51 3.72
C TRP A 108 3.87 8.22 3.87
N ARG A 109 4.27 7.57 4.97
CA ARG A 109 5.66 7.16 5.20
C ARG A 109 5.93 5.82 4.52
N HIS A 110 7.07 5.71 3.86
CA HIS A 110 7.53 4.48 3.21
C HIS A 110 8.72 3.90 3.96
N VAL A 111 8.70 2.59 4.18
CA VAL A 111 9.83 1.83 4.73
C VAL A 111 10.01 0.54 3.93
N VAL A 112 11.18 -0.08 4.02
CA VAL A 112 11.48 -1.35 3.36
C VAL A 112 11.73 -2.41 4.42
N ASP A 113 11.03 -3.55 4.33
CA ASP A 113 11.27 -4.66 5.25
C ASP A 113 12.57 -5.42 4.95
N SER A 114 12.85 -6.47 5.73
CA SER A 114 14.05 -7.31 5.55
C SER A 114 14.08 -8.06 4.21
N GLU A 115 12.94 -8.26 3.57
CA GLU A 115 12.80 -8.97 2.29
C GLU A 115 12.84 -8.02 1.10
N GLY A 116 12.97 -6.71 1.34
CA GLY A 116 13.00 -5.70 0.28
C GLY A 116 11.62 -5.20 -0.14
N ALA A 117 10.53 -5.63 0.51
CA ALA A 117 9.20 -5.15 0.18
C ALA A 117 8.93 -3.79 0.82
N ILE A 118 8.34 -2.88 0.03
CA ILE A 118 7.96 -1.55 0.49
C ILE A 118 6.67 -1.65 1.30
N TRP A 119 6.63 -0.96 2.43
CA TRP A 119 5.46 -0.74 3.27
C TRP A 119 5.11 0.73 3.34
N LYS A 120 3.82 1.02 3.56
CA LYS A 120 3.30 2.37 3.71
C LYS A 120 2.64 2.55 5.08
N GLN A 121 2.88 3.69 5.71
CA GLN A 121 2.16 4.11 6.90
C GLN A 121 1.35 5.35 6.62
N ASN A 122 0.07 5.34 6.97
CA ASN A 122 -0.71 6.57 7.03
C ASN A 122 -0.21 7.43 8.20
N MET A 123 0.22 8.66 7.94
CA MET A 123 0.75 9.51 9.01
C MET A 123 -0.32 10.05 9.96
N ASP A 124 -1.59 10.01 9.58
CA ASP A 124 -2.70 10.49 10.41
C ASP A 124 -3.17 9.36 11.33
N THR A 125 -3.54 8.20 10.76
CA THR A 125 -4.07 7.07 11.53
C THR A 125 -2.99 6.17 12.15
N LYS A 126 -1.73 6.29 11.69
CA LYS A 126 -0.58 5.44 12.06
C LYS A 126 -0.67 3.98 11.58
N ASP A 127 -1.68 3.64 10.80
CA ASP A 127 -1.86 2.29 10.26
C ASP A 127 -0.80 1.95 9.20
N TRP A 128 -0.39 0.68 9.20
CA TRP A 128 0.57 0.12 8.25
C TRP A 128 -0.13 -0.71 7.20
N TYR A 129 0.32 -0.58 5.96
CA TYR A 129 -0.22 -1.29 4.80
C TYR A 129 0.93 -1.86 3.98
N ARG A 130 0.76 -3.10 3.53
CA ARG A 130 1.61 -3.70 2.49
C ARG A 130 0.94 -3.49 1.12
N PRO A 131 1.44 -2.58 0.27
CA PRO A 131 0.85 -2.21 -1.02
C PRO A 131 1.03 -3.27 -2.12
N THR A 132 0.56 -4.51 -1.91
CA THR A 132 0.82 -5.66 -2.79
C THR A 132 0.38 -5.46 -4.24
N LYS A 133 -0.74 -4.77 -4.46
CA LYS A 133 -1.28 -4.45 -5.80
C LYS A 133 -1.07 -2.99 -6.21
N GLU A 134 -0.77 -2.12 -5.26
CA GLU A 134 -0.75 -0.69 -5.53
C GLU A 134 0.38 -0.35 -6.51
N PHE A 135 1.61 -0.80 -6.24
CA PHE A 135 2.76 -0.46 -7.08
C PHE A 135 2.82 -1.24 -8.40
N SER A 136 2.22 -2.44 -8.45
CA SER A 136 2.23 -3.31 -9.64
C SER A 136 1.07 -3.05 -10.59
N GLU A 137 -0.13 -2.75 -10.07
CA GLU A 137 -1.36 -2.70 -10.88
C GLU A 137 -1.99 -1.29 -10.92
N ARG A 138 -1.95 -0.57 -9.79
CA ARG A 138 -2.73 0.66 -9.61
C ARG A 138 -1.94 1.94 -9.80
N LEU A 139 -0.61 1.89 -9.71
CA LEU A 139 0.26 3.03 -9.95
C LEU A 139 0.72 3.03 -11.41
N GLN A 140 0.05 3.82 -12.23
CA GLN A 140 0.23 3.81 -13.69
C GLN A 140 0.87 5.09 -14.20
N ALA A 141 1.68 5.00 -15.25
CA ALA A 141 2.32 6.18 -15.86
C ALA A 141 1.30 7.14 -16.51
N GLY A 142 1.57 8.44 -16.40
CA GLY A 142 0.75 9.51 -16.97
C GLY A 142 -0.39 9.95 -16.05
N ASN A 143 -1.06 11.06 -16.41
CA ASN A 143 -2.19 11.59 -15.67
C ASN A 143 -3.50 10.90 -16.09
N LYS A 144 -3.87 9.83 -15.38
CA LYS A 144 -5.07 9.04 -15.69
C LYS A 144 -6.38 9.71 -15.27
N VAL A 145 -6.33 10.73 -14.42
CA VAL A 145 -7.52 11.47 -13.94
C VAL A 145 -7.75 12.79 -14.66
N GLN A 146 -6.89 13.16 -15.62
CA GLN A 146 -6.87 14.49 -16.24
C GLN A 146 -8.23 14.93 -16.80
N ALA A 147 -8.89 14.06 -17.58
CA ALA A 147 -10.16 14.40 -18.22
C ALA A 147 -11.26 14.70 -17.21
N ALA A 148 -11.38 13.87 -16.16
CA ALA A 148 -12.37 14.06 -15.10
C ALA A 148 -12.06 15.28 -14.24
N VAL A 149 -10.79 15.48 -13.87
CA VAL A 149 -10.33 16.67 -13.13
C VAL A 149 -10.65 17.94 -13.91
N ASN A 150 -10.27 18.02 -15.19
CA ASN A 150 -10.53 19.20 -16.03
C ASN A 150 -12.03 19.49 -16.19
N ARG A 151 -12.86 18.44 -16.26
CA ARG A 151 -14.31 18.58 -16.29
C ARG A 151 -14.84 19.20 -15.00
N LEU A 152 -14.39 18.71 -13.83
CA LEU A 152 -14.84 19.22 -12.53
C LEU A 152 -14.32 20.63 -12.26
N VAL A 153 -13.07 20.93 -12.58
CA VAL A 153 -12.49 22.29 -12.50
C VAL A 153 -13.38 23.29 -13.24
N ARG A 154 -13.72 23.01 -14.51
CA ARG A 154 -14.64 23.86 -15.28
C ARG A 154 -16.05 23.93 -14.70
N ARG A 155 -16.59 22.81 -14.23
CA ARG A 155 -17.95 22.74 -13.65
C ARG A 155 -18.04 23.55 -12.35
N TYR A 156 -16.98 23.55 -11.55
CA TYR A 156 -16.97 24.17 -10.24
C TYR A 156 -16.46 25.61 -10.25
N GLY A 157 -15.88 26.07 -11.36
CA GLY A 157 -15.39 27.44 -11.49
C GLY A 157 -14.06 27.68 -10.75
N ILE A 158 -13.20 26.66 -10.74
CA ILE A 158 -11.86 26.67 -10.10
C ILE A 158 -10.81 27.07 -11.14
#